data_AF-A0A9Q0QW57-F1
#
_entry.id   AF-A0A9Q0QW57-F1
#
_cell.length_a   1.000
_cell.length_b   1.000
_cell.length_c   1.000
_cell.angle_alpha   90.00
_cell.angle_beta   90.00
_cell.angle_gamma   90.00
#
_symmetry.space_group_name_H-M   'P 1'
#
loop_
_entity.id
_entity.type
_entity.pdbx_description
1 polymer ?
#
loop_
_entity_poly.entity_id
_entity_poly.type
_entity_poly.pdbx_seq_one_letter_code
_entity_poly.pdbx_strand_id
1 'polypeptide(L)'
;MQLSIQEYFKTTYNFLELSPHAIIPMHGRVNLWPKHMLCGYLKNRRNRESSILKSIESGAETLFDIVAKTYADVDPSVWIYASSNVRLHVDYLAVQDRLPMGFSLEKFNDSCVAFVAKMGKQEAK
;
A
#
# COMPACT_ATOMS: atom_id res chain seq x y z
N MET A 1 0.57 3.07 16.41
CA MET A 1 0.60 1.63 16.09
C MET A 1 0.29 1.50 14.61
N GLN A 2 1.31 1.36 13.76
CA GLN A 2 1.13 1.23 12.32
C GLN A 2 1.09 -0.25 11.98
N LEU A 3 -0.08 -0.75 11.56
CA LEU A 3 -0.27 -2.14 11.19
C LEU A 3 0.45 -2.43 9.86
N SER A 4 1.20 -3.52 9.81
CA SER A 4 1.86 -3.99 8.59
C SER A 4 0.83 -4.57 7.60
N ILE A 5 1.18 -4.60 6.30
CA ILE A 5 0.36 -5.28 5.29
C ILE A 5 0.21 -6.78 5.60
N GLN A 6 1.22 -7.39 6.21
CA GLN A 6 1.17 -8.79 6.65
C GLN A 6 0.08 -9.02 7.70
N GLU A 7 0.00 -8.18 8.73
CA GLU A 7 -1.05 -8.26 9.76
C GLU A 7 -2.44 -7.98 9.19
N TYR A 8 -2.54 -7.06 8.23
CA TYR A 8 -3.78 -6.80 7.51
C TYR A 8 -4.28 -8.05 6.78
N PHE A 9 -3.41 -8.71 6.01
CA PHE A 9 -3.75 -9.95 5.31
C PHE A 9 -4.14 -11.05 6.29
N LYS A 10 -3.31 -11.29 7.31
CA LYS A 10 -3.57 -12.30 8.35
C LYS A 10 -4.93 -12.10 9.01
N THR A 11 -5.21 -10.89 9.48
CA THR A 11 -6.48 -10.56 10.14
C THR A 11 -7.66 -10.74 9.20
N THR A 12 -7.53 -10.35 7.93
CA THR A 12 -8.60 -10.52 6.93
C THR A 12 -8.88 -11.99 6.64
N TYR A 13 -7.85 -12.85 6.61
CA TYR A 13 -8.03 -14.30 6.49
C TYR A 13 -8.71 -14.90 7.71
N ASN A 14 -8.33 -14.48 8.92
CA ASN A 14 -9.01 -14.92 10.14
C ASN A 14 -10.51 -14.58 10.12
N PHE A 15 -10.88 -13.40 9.61
CA PHE A 15 -12.30 -13.04 9.43
C PHE A 15 -13.01 -13.88 8.37
N LEU A 16 -12.31 -14.30 7.31
CA LEU A 16 -12.87 -15.22 6.31
C LEU A 16 -13.10 -16.61 6.91
N GLU A 17 -12.15 -17.11 7.71
CA GLU A 17 -12.26 -18.39 8.41
C GLU A 17 -13.42 -18.40 9.42
N LEU A 18 -13.62 -17.29 10.14
CA LEU A 18 -14.76 -17.12 11.04
C LEU A 18 -16.11 -17.21 10.31
N SER A 19 -16.15 -16.96 9.00
CA SER A 19 -17.35 -16.98 8.15
C SER A 19 -18.55 -16.22 8.77
N PRO A 20 -18.40 -14.93 9.07
CA PRO A 20 -19.48 -14.14 9.67
C PRO A 20 -20.65 -14.00 8.69
N HIS A 21 -21.87 -13.98 9.23
CA HIS A 21 -23.10 -13.76 8.47
C HIS A 21 -23.33 -12.27 8.13
N ALA A 22 -22.83 -11.36 8.97
CA ALA A 22 -22.88 -9.93 8.75
C ALA A 22 -21.66 -9.22 9.33
N ILE A 23 -21.27 -8.09 8.75
CA ILE A 23 -20.26 -7.17 9.31
C ILE A 23 -20.94 -5.83 9.57
N ILE A 24 -20.82 -5.35 10.81
CA ILE A 24 -21.26 -4.03 11.24
C ILE A 24 -19.99 -3.18 11.40
N PRO A 25 -19.58 -2.42 10.38
CA PRO A 25 -18.37 -1.63 10.43
C PRO A 25 -18.57 -0.35 11.27
N MET A 26 -17.47 0.22 11.78
CA MET A 26 -17.49 1.53 12.44
C MET A 26 -17.89 2.67 11.50
N HIS A 27 -17.66 2.50 10.19
CA HIS A 27 -18.04 3.44 9.15
C HIS A 27 -18.72 2.73 7.98
N GLY A 28 -19.69 3.41 7.36
CA GLY A 28 -20.44 2.88 6.24
C GLY A 28 -21.64 2.04 6.66
N ARG A 29 -22.20 1.30 5.69
CA ARG A 29 -23.41 0.50 5.88
C ARG A 29 -23.06 -0.91 6.35
N VAL A 30 -23.99 -1.54 7.06
CA VAL A 30 -23.92 -2.97 7.41
C VAL A 30 -23.82 -3.80 6.13
N ASN A 31 -22.92 -4.78 6.13
CA ASN A 31 -22.69 -5.67 4.99
C ASN A 31 -23.20 -7.08 5.31
N LEU A 32 -24.17 -7.55 4.51
CA LEU A 32 -24.78 -8.88 4.63
C LEU A 32 -24.10 -9.94 3.74
N TRP A 33 -23.02 -9.57 3.05
CA TRP A 33 -22.21 -10.44 2.19
C TRP A 33 -20.72 -10.37 2.61
N PRO A 34 -20.37 -10.71 3.86
CA PRO A 34 -19.02 -10.49 4.39
C PRO A 34 -17.92 -11.14 3.57
N LYS A 35 -18.14 -12.37 3.11
CA LYS A 35 -17.18 -13.10 2.28
C LYS A 35 -16.81 -12.32 1.01
N HIS A 36 -17.81 -11.79 0.29
CA HIS A 36 -17.57 -11.02 -0.92
C HIS A 36 -16.78 -9.74 -0.62
N MET A 37 -17.14 -9.02 0.44
CA MET A 37 -16.43 -7.81 0.87
C MET A 37 -14.96 -8.08 1.22
N LEU A 38 -14.72 -9.08 2.08
CA LEU A 38 -13.38 -9.43 2.55
C LEU A 38 -12.49 -9.92 1.38
N CYS A 39 -13.04 -10.74 0.47
CA CYS A 39 -12.33 -11.10 -0.76
C CYS A 39 -12.01 -9.87 -1.63
N GLY A 40 -12.91 -8.90 -1.70
CA GLY A 40 -12.69 -7.62 -2.37
C GLY A 40 -11.53 -6.81 -1.76
N TYR A 41 -11.43 -6.78 -0.43
CA TYR A 41 -10.33 -6.13 0.28
C TYR A 41 -8.97 -6.79 -0.05
N LEU A 42 -8.90 -8.12 0.01
CA LEU A 42 -7.71 -8.88 -0.36
C LEU A 42 -7.31 -8.61 -1.81
N LYS A 43 -8.28 -8.66 -2.73
CA LYS A 43 -8.06 -8.41 -4.17
C LYS A 43 -7.52 -7.00 -4.40
N ASN A 44 -8.09 -6.00 -3.75
CA ASN A 44 -7.65 -4.61 -3.90
C ASN A 44 -6.18 -4.42 -3.45
N ARG A 45 -5.78 -5.02 -2.32
CA ARG A 45 -4.39 -4.95 -1.84
C ARG A 45 -3.42 -5.67 -2.77
N ARG A 46 -3.80 -6.85 -3.29
CA ARG A 46 -2.98 -7.59 -4.27
C ARG A 46 -2.85 -6.85 -5.61
N ASN A 47 -3.92 -6.22 -6.08
CA ASN A 47 -3.87 -5.39 -7.29
C ASN A 47 -2.92 -4.19 -7.11
N ARG A 48 -2.95 -3.57 -5.92
CA ARG A 48 -2.02 -2.48 -5.58
C ARG A 48 -0.57 -2.95 -5.60
N GLU A 49 -0.30 -4.07 -4.93
CA GLU A 49 1.03 -4.69 -4.91
C GLU A 49 1.53 -4.99 -6.34
N SER A 50 0.69 -5.55 -7.20
CA SER A 50 1.04 -5.81 -8.60
C SER A 50 1.34 -4.52 -9.38
N SER A 51 0.61 -3.43 -9.12
CA SER A 51 0.84 -2.15 -9.79
C SER A 51 2.17 -1.51 -9.36
N ILE A 52 2.53 -1.67 -8.08
CA ILE A 52 3.82 -1.22 -7.53
C ILE A 52 4.96 -2.04 -8.14
N LEU A 53 4.83 -3.37 -8.18
CA LEU A 53 5.82 -4.25 -8.81
C LEU A 53 6.06 -3.87 -10.27
N LYS A 54 4.99 -3.68 -11.06
CA LYS A 54 5.11 -3.21 -12.45
C LYS A 54 5.82 -1.87 -12.57
N SER A 55 5.58 -0.95 -11.63
CA SER A 55 6.27 0.35 -11.62
C SER A 55 7.77 0.17 -11.37
N ILE A 56 8.16 -0.71 -10.45
CA ILE A 56 9.55 -1.04 -10.16
C ILE A 56 10.21 -1.74 -11.36
N GLU A 57 9.55 -2.74 -11.96
CA GLU A 57 10.01 -3.44 -13.16
C GLU A 57 10.20 -2.50 -14.36
N SER A 58 9.40 -1.43 -14.44
CA SER A 58 9.58 -0.36 -15.44
C SER A 58 10.71 0.63 -15.11
N GLY A 59 11.55 0.32 -14.13
CA GLY A 59 12.74 1.10 -13.75
C GLY A 59 12.49 2.20 -12.72
N ALA A 60 11.42 2.14 -11.92
CA ALA A 60 11.24 3.09 -10.82
C ALA A 60 12.11 2.70 -9.62
N GLU A 61 13.02 3.58 -9.22
CA GLU A 61 13.94 3.34 -8.08
C GLU A 61 13.54 4.12 -6.81
N THR A 62 12.85 5.25 -6.94
CA THR A 62 12.51 6.13 -5.81
C THR A 62 11.04 6.08 -5.43
N LEU A 63 10.73 6.49 -4.18
CA LEU A 63 9.36 6.62 -3.71
C LEU A 63 8.52 7.55 -4.60
N PHE A 64 9.11 8.66 -5.04
CA PHE A 64 8.44 9.60 -5.94
C PHE A 64 8.11 8.95 -7.29
N ASP A 65 9.06 8.23 -7.89
CA ASP A 65 8.84 7.58 -9.20
C ASP A 65 7.76 6.52 -9.12
N ILE A 66 7.75 5.73 -8.05
CA ILE A 66 6.75 4.68 -7.85
C ILE A 66 5.37 5.30 -7.63
N VAL A 67 5.27 6.36 -6.81
CA VAL A 67 4.00 7.06 -6.59
C VAL A 67 3.51 7.71 -7.87
N ALA A 68 4.38 8.44 -8.59
CA ALA A 68 4.03 9.12 -9.83
C ALA A 68 3.55 8.14 -10.91
N LYS A 69 4.15 6.94 -11.02
CA LYS A 69 3.70 5.90 -11.94
C LYS A 69 2.43 5.17 -11.48
N THR A 70 2.36 4.79 -10.20
CA THR A 70 1.25 3.98 -9.65
C THR A 70 -0.04 4.79 -9.45
N TYR A 71 0.10 6.09 -9.18
CA TYR A 71 -0.98 7.03 -8.87
C TYR A 71 -1.05 8.17 -9.89
N ALA A 72 -0.66 7.93 -11.16
CA ALA A 72 -0.63 8.94 -12.21
C ALA A 72 -1.97 9.66 -12.41
N ASP A 73 -3.09 8.94 -12.26
CA ASP A 73 -4.45 9.47 -12.42
C ASP A 73 -5.00 10.15 -11.15
N VAL A 74 -4.20 10.24 -10.08
CA VAL A 74 -4.62 10.78 -8.78
C VAL A 74 -3.96 12.13 -8.55
N ASP A 75 -4.75 13.08 -8.02
CA ASP A 75 -4.28 14.43 -7.72
C ASP A 75 -3.01 14.43 -6.84
N PRO A 76 -1.95 15.17 -7.23
CA PRO A 76 -0.70 15.25 -6.47
C PRO A 76 -0.84 15.68 -5.01
N SER A 77 -1.90 16.43 -4.66
CA SER A 77 -2.16 16.85 -3.27
C SER A 77 -2.33 15.69 -2.30
N VAL A 78 -2.82 14.53 -2.77
CA VAL A 78 -3.00 13.33 -1.93
C VAL A 78 -1.85 12.33 -2.04
N TRP A 79 -0.80 12.65 -2.79
CA TRP A 79 0.36 11.76 -2.97
C TRP A 79 1.11 11.49 -1.66
N ILE A 80 0.98 12.36 -0.66
CA ILE A 80 1.53 12.12 0.69
C ILE A 80 0.93 10.86 1.31
N TYR A 81 -0.39 10.66 1.18
CA TYR A 81 -1.05 9.46 1.68
C TYR A 81 -0.74 8.24 0.80
N ALA A 82 -0.63 8.44 -0.51
CA ALA A 82 -0.23 7.41 -1.45
C ALA A 82 1.19 6.89 -1.16
N SER A 83 2.12 7.77 -0.80
CA SER A 83 3.52 7.42 -0.55
C SER A 83 3.67 6.53 0.69
N SER A 84 2.92 6.82 1.76
CA SER A 84 2.84 5.95 2.94
C SER A 84 2.33 4.54 2.59
N ASN A 85 1.32 4.47 1.71
CA ASN A 85 0.77 3.20 1.24
C ASN A 85 1.79 2.42 0.38
N VAL A 86 2.50 3.10 -0.53
CA VAL A 86 3.57 2.51 -1.34
C VAL A 86 4.67 1.95 -0.45
N ARG A 87 5.13 2.70 0.54
CA ARG A 87 6.16 2.26 1.49
C ARG A 87 5.76 0.97 2.19
N LEU A 88 4.55 0.88 2.74
CA LEU A 88 4.05 -0.34 3.41
C LEU A 88 4.03 -1.56 2.48
N HIS A 89 3.71 -1.37 1.21
CA HIS A 89 3.71 -2.45 0.22
C HIS A 89 5.13 -2.85 -0.21
N VAL A 90 6.05 -1.91 -0.38
CA VAL A 90 7.46 -2.21 -0.70
C VAL A 90 8.13 -2.94 0.45
N ASP A 91 7.92 -2.50 1.70
CA ASP A 91 8.41 -3.19 2.90
C ASP A 91 7.88 -4.63 2.97
N TYR A 92 6.60 -4.83 2.65
CA TYR A 92 6.00 -6.17 2.60
C TYR A 92 6.61 -7.05 1.50
N LEU A 93 6.86 -6.49 0.31
CA LEU A 93 7.52 -7.20 -0.80
C LEU A 93 8.97 -7.57 -0.47
N ALA A 94 9.68 -6.71 0.27
CA ALA A 94 11.04 -6.97 0.75
C ALA A 94 11.07 -8.17 1.72
N VAL A 95 10.16 -8.21 2.69
CA VAL A 95 10.05 -9.33 3.64
C VAL A 95 9.71 -10.66 2.96
N GLN A 96 9.08 -10.62 1.78
CA GLN A 96 8.75 -11.80 0.99
C GLN A 96 9.82 -12.18 -0.05
N ASP A 97 10.94 -11.45 -0.14
CA ASP A 97 11.96 -11.61 -1.17
C ASP A 97 11.40 -11.55 -2.61
N ARG A 98 10.37 -10.72 -2.82
CA ARG A 98 9.65 -10.59 -4.11
C ARG A 98 10.02 -9.35 -4.90
N LEU A 99 11.05 -8.61 -4.49
CA LEU A 99 11.54 -7.44 -5.21
C LEU A 99 12.41 -7.86 -6.41
N PRO A 100 12.34 -7.16 -7.55
CA PRO A 100 13.16 -7.47 -8.72
C PRO A 100 14.67 -7.41 -8.42
N MET A 101 15.45 -8.28 -9.09
CA MET A 101 16.91 -8.24 -9.03
C MET A 101 17.43 -6.88 -9.54
N GLY A 102 18.16 -6.16 -8.69
CA GLY A 102 18.69 -4.83 -8.98
C GLY A 102 17.94 -3.68 -8.31
N PHE A 103 16.78 -3.92 -7.69
CA PHE A 103 16.13 -2.90 -6.87
C PHE A 103 16.89 -2.70 -5.55
N SER A 104 17.44 -1.51 -5.35
CA SER A 104 18.13 -1.15 -4.11
C SER A 104 17.14 -0.63 -3.07
N LEU A 105 16.91 -1.43 -2.03
CA LEU A 105 16.12 -1.02 -0.87
C LEU A 105 16.73 0.17 -0.12
N GLU A 106 18.06 0.29 -0.11
CA GLU A 106 18.77 1.41 0.51
C GLU A 106 18.44 2.72 -0.20
N LYS A 107 18.59 2.77 -1.54
CA LYS A 107 18.20 3.95 -2.33
C LYS A 107 16.72 4.31 -2.14
N PHE A 108 15.84 3.31 -2.11
CA PHE A 108 14.41 3.54 -1.89
C PHE A 108 14.15 4.16 -0.51
N ASN A 109 14.77 3.62 0.55
CA ASN A 109 14.62 4.12 1.92
C ASN A 109 15.16 5.55 2.06
N ASP A 110 16.31 5.85 1.46
CA ASP A 110 16.86 7.21 1.43
C ASP A 110 15.89 8.19 0.73
N SER A 111 15.28 7.75 -0.38
CA SER A 111 14.29 8.55 -1.09
C SER A 111 13.02 8.80 -0.25
N CYS A 112 12.65 7.87 0.63
CA CYS A 112 11.53 8.06 1.57
C CYS A 112 11.83 9.19 2.56
N VAL A 113 13.03 9.21 3.14
CA VAL A 113 13.46 10.26 4.07
C VAL A 113 13.49 11.62 3.37
N ALA A 114 14.06 11.68 2.15
CA ALA A 114 14.10 12.89 1.35
C ALA A 114 12.69 13.40 0.97
N PHE A 115 11.76 12.49 0.64
CA PHE A 115 10.38 12.84 0.31
C PHE A 115 9.66 13.47 1.51
N VAL A 116 9.76 12.86 2.70
CA VAL A 116 9.16 13.41 3.93
C VAL A 116 9.75 14.79 4.27
N ALA A 117 11.07 14.94 4.18
CA ALA A 117 11.74 16.22 4.43
C ALA A 117 11.32 17.33 3.44
N LYS A 118 11.01 16.97 2.19
CA LYS A 118 10.56 17.91 1.15
C LYS A 118 9.10 18.33 1.36
N MET A 119 8.22 17.40 1.77
CA MET A 119 6.80 17.69 1.99
C MET A 119 6.54 18.43 3.32
N GLY A 120 7.32 18.15 4.37
CA GLY A 120 7.24 18.92 5.63
C GLY A 120 7.61 20.40 5.51
N LYS A 121 8.27 20.80 4.41
CA LYS A 121 8.55 22.21 4.07
C LYS A 121 7.42 22.89 3.27
N GLN A 122 6.50 22.13 2.67
CA GLN A 122 5.40 22.69 1.89
C GLN A 122 4.18 23.09 2.73
N GLU A 123 4.01 22.54 3.94
CA GLU A 123 2.93 22.90 4.86
C GLU A 123 3.18 24.20 5.67
N ALA A 124 4.36 24.81 5.54
CA ALA A 124 4.76 26.01 6.29
C ALA A 124 4.55 27.34 5.53
N LYS A 125 3.66 27.37 4.53
CA LYS A 125 3.34 28.57 3.75
C LYS A 125 1.85 28.65 3.48
#